data_AF-A0A6G1X7T0-F1
#
_entry.id   AF-A0A6G1X7T0-F1
#
_cell.length_a   1.000
_cell.length_b   1.000
_cell.length_c   1.000
_cell.angle_alpha   90.00
_cell.angle_beta   90.00
_cell.angle_gamma   90.00
#
_symmetry.space_group_name_H-M   'P 1'
#
loop_
_entity.id
_entity.type
_entity.pdbx_description
1 polymer ?
#
loop_
_entity_poly.entity_id
_entity_poly.type
_entity_poly.pdbx_seq_one_letter_code
_entity_poly.pdbx_strand_id
1 'polypeptide(L)' 'MLRLAKMHGEELESGWVQLNTQFTNRELANMIGSSRETVNRTIAKLRKKDIVEVSEDHFITLDVEGLENELL' A
#
# COMPACT_ATOMS: atom_id res chain seq x y z
N MET A 1 -3.12 3.72 4.19
CA MET A 1 -1.94 3.05 3.59
C MET A 1 -0.63 3.70 3.96
N LEU A 2 -0.51 5.04 3.93
CA LEU A 2 0.74 5.74 4.31
C LEU A 2 1.30 5.28 5.67
N ARG A 3 0.41 5.13 6.67
CA ARG A 3 0.79 4.62 8.00
C ARG A 3 1.35 3.18 7.97
N LEU A 4 0.86 2.32 7.07
CA LEU A 4 1.40 0.97 6.92
C LEU A 4 2.80 0.99 6.31
N ALA A 5 3.01 1.78 5.26
CA ALA A 5 4.33 2.00 4.68
C ALA A 5 5.33 2.47 5.75
N LYS A 6 4.94 3.46 6.57
CA LYS A 6 5.80 4.00 7.64
C LYS A 6 6.07 3.03 8.81
N MET A 7 5.16 2.08 9.09
CA MET A 7 5.30 1.18 10.26
C MET A 7 5.83 -0.22 9.91
N HIS A 8 5.53 -0.70 8.72
CA HIS A 8 5.78 -2.09 8.29
C HIS A 8 6.43 -2.16 6.92
N GLY A 9 6.86 -1.03 6.37
CA GLY A 9 7.56 -0.97 5.11
C GLY A 9 9.05 -0.70 5.28
N GLU A 10 9.81 -1.19 4.32
CA GLU A 10 11.21 -0.89 4.10
C GLU A 10 11.32 0.06 2.91
N GLU A 11 12.01 1.19 3.11
CA GLU A 11 12.29 2.14 2.03
C GLU A 11 13.17 1.47 0.97
N LEU A 12 12.67 1.52 -0.25
CA LEU A 12 13.40 1.17 -1.46
C LEU A 12 14.02 2.44 -2.08
N GLU A 13 14.72 2.25 -3.18
CA GLU A 13 15.21 3.34 -4.02
C GLU A 13 14.08 4.23 -4.57
N SER A 14 14.38 5.51 -4.76
CA SER A 14 13.50 6.50 -5.41
C SER A 14 12.15 6.79 -4.71
N GLY A 15 12.03 6.62 -3.39
CA GLY A 15 10.83 7.03 -2.64
C GLY A 15 9.71 5.97 -2.61
N TRP A 16 10.00 4.77 -3.09
CA TRP A 16 9.12 3.62 -2.94
C TRP A 16 9.33 2.93 -1.60
N VAL A 17 8.29 2.31 -1.07
CA VAL A 17 8.34 1.53 0.17
C VAL A 17 7.69 0.18 -0.07
N GLN A 18 8.42 -0.90 0.19
CA GLN A 18 7.88 -2.25 0.13
C GLN A 18 7.40 -2.67 1.51
N LEU A 19 6.19 -3.23 1.62
CA LEU A 19 5.72 -3.84 2.86
C LEU A 19 6.49 -5.15 3.13
N ASN A 20 7.06 -5.28 4.33
CA ASN A 20 7.97 -6.38 4.70
C ASN A 20 7.29 -7.75 4.84
N THR A 21 5.98 -7.81 4.67
CA THR A 21 5.19 -9.04 4.73
C THR A 21 4.09 -9.02 3.69
N GLN A 22 3.78 -10.19 3.16
CA GLN A 22 2.63 -10.42 2.29
C GLN A 22 1.36 -10.20 3.12
N PHE A 23 0.72 -9.05 2.96
CA PHE A 23 -0.55 -8.78 3.63
C PHE A 23 -1.71 -9.11 2.73
N THR A 24 -2.64 -9.92 3.23
CA THR A 24 -3.94 -10.06 2.58
C THR A 24 -4.77 -8.77 2.73
N ASN A 25 -5.71 -8.55 1.81
CA ASN A 25 -6.68 -7.46 1.92
C ASN A 25 -7.45 -7.45 3.25
N ARG A 26 -7.57 -8.60 3.93
CA ARG A 26 -8.20 -8.69 5.26
C ARG A 26 -7.30 -8.19 6.38
N GLU A 27 -6.01 -8.53 6.33
CA GLU A 27 -5.04 -8.05 7.31
C GLU A 27 -4.84 -6.55 7.17
N LEU A 28 -4.69 -6.06 5.94
CA LEU A 28 -4.67 -4.62 5.66
C LEU A 28 -5.89 -3.91 6.24
N ALA A 29 -7.08 -4.47 6.03
CA ALA A 29 -8.34 -3.92 6.54
C ALA A 29 -8.37 -3.84 8.07
N ASN A 30 -7.98 -4.93 8.74
CA ASN A 30 -7.87 -4.96 10.20
C ASN A 30 -6.85 -3.94 10.73
N MET A 31 -5.69 -3.81 10.07
CA MET A 31 -4.63 -2.91 10.52
C MET A 31 -4.96 -1.43 10.37
N ILE A 32 -5.67 -1.05 9.30
CA ILE A 32 -6.04 0.35 9.06
C ILE A 32 -7.44 0.69 9.60
N GLY A 33 -8.12 -0.28 10.24
CA GLY A 33 -9.47 -0.09 10.78
C GLY A 33 -10.52 0.19 9.71
N SER A 34 -10.47 -0.56 8.59
CA SER A 34 -11.39 -0.41 7.46
C SER A 34 -12.00 -1.75 7.05
N SER A 35 -12.89 -1.75 6.06
CA SER A 35 -13.47 -2.97 5.48
C SER A 35 -12.58 -3.53 4.38
N ARG A 36 -12.62 -4.86 4.18
CA ARG A 36 -11.94 -5.54 3.06
C ARG A 36 -12.29 -4.93 1.70
N GLU A 37 -13.56 -4.58 1.51
CA GLU A 37 -14.04 -3.96 0.27
C GLU A 37 -13.43 -2.58 0.04
N THR A 38 -13.34 -1.76 1.10
CA THR A 38 -12.70 -0.45 1.03
C THR A 38 -11.21 -0.59 0.70
N VAL A 39 -10.50 -1.49 1.37
CA VAL A 39 -9.07 -1.76 1.07
C VAL A 39 -8.89 -2.19 -0.38
N ASN A 40 -9.68 -3.16 -0.84
CA ASN A 40 -9.57 -3.68 -2.20
C ASN A 40 -9.82 -2.57 -3.23
N ARG A 41 -10.86 -1.76 -3.03
CA ARG A 41 -11.18 -0.62 -3.90
C ARG A 41 -10.07 0.44 -3.90
N THR A 42 -9.46 0.71 -2.74
CA THR A 42 -8.33 1.64 -2.63
C THR A 42 -7.08 1.11 -3.32
N ILE A 43 -6.69 -0.15 -3.08
CA ILE A 43 -5.56 -0.79 -3.77
C ILE A 43 -5.77 -0.76 -5.29
N ALA A 44 -6.97 -1.12 -5.76
CA ALA A 44 -7.30 -1.09 -7.18
C ALA A 44 -7.22 0.33 -7.79
N LYS A 45 -7.66 1.36 -7.04
CA LYS A 45 -7.54 2.77 -7.46
C LYS A 45 -6.08 3.19 -7.56
N LEU A 46 -5.26 2.86 -6.56
CA LEU A 46 -3.85 3.24 -6.52
C LEU A 46 -3.01 2.51 -7.57
N ARG A 47 -3.33 1.23 -7.84
CA ARG A 47 -2.75 0.46 -8.95
C ARG A 47 -2.97 1.13 -10.29
N LYS A 48 -4.19 1.63 -10.55
CA LYS A 48 -4.50 2.36 -11.80
C LYS A 48 -3.74 3.68 -11.94
N LYS A 49 -3.17 4.19 -10.84
CA LYS A 49 -2.40 5.43 -10.80
C LYS A 49 -0.89 5.18 -10.74
N ASP A 50 -0.45 3.93 -10.84
CA ASP A 50 0.96 3.57 -10.67
C ASP A 50 1.55 3.94 -9.30
N ILE A 51 0.70 4.08 -8.28
CA ILE A 51 1.12 4.43 -6.90
C ILE A 51 1.32 3.16 -6.05
N VAL A 52 0.70 2.05 -6.46
CA VAL A 52 0.82 0.75 -5.79
C VAL A 52 1.19 -0.28 -6.81
N GLU A 53 2.25 -1.02 -6.55
CA GLU A 53 2.57 -2.26 -7.23
C GLU A 53 2.34 -3.45 -6.29
N VAL A 54 1.94 -4.58 -6.88
CA VAL A 54 1.91 -5.86 -6.14
C VAL A 54 2.67 -6.86 -6.97
N SER A 55 3.77 -7.36 -6.46
CA SER A 55 4.64 -8.32 -7.12
C SER A 55 3.96 -9.69 -7.21
N GLU A 56 4.51 -10.58 -8.05
CA GLU A 56 4.00 -11.95 -8.20
C GLU A 56 4.02 -12.73 -6.86
N ASP A 57 4.98 -12.42 -6.00
CA ASP A 57 5.09 -12.98 -4.65
C ASP A 57 4.20 -12.27 -3.61
N HIS A 58 3.19 -11.49 -4.03
CA HIS A 58 2.26 -10.76 -3.16
C HIS A 58 2.88 -9.68 -2.25
N PHE A 59 4.13 -9.26 -2.50
CA PHE A 59 4.68 -8.05 -1.90
C PHE A 59 3.98 -6.82 -2.44
N ILE A 60 3.71 -5.86 -1.56
CA ILE A 60 3.05 -4.60 -1.91
C ILE A 60 4.09 -3.50 -1.83
N THR A 61 4.26 -2.77 -2.92
CA THR A 61 5.19 -1.66 -3.04
C THR A 61 4.39 -0.38 -3.26
N LEU A 62 4.71 0.65 -2.48
CA LEU A 62 3.95 1.89 -2.36
C LEU A 62 4.84 3.06 -2.73
N ASP A 63 4.43 3.87 -3.71
CA ASP A 63 5.05 5.17 -3.96
C ASP A 63 4.59 6.13 -2.87
N VAL A 64 5.50 6.55 -1.98
CA VAL A 64 5.16 7.40 -0.85
C VAL A 64 4.75 8.80 -1.32
N GLU A 65 5.45 9.35 -2.32
CA GLU A 65 5.22 10.69 -2.83
C GLU A 65 3.86 10.79 -3.54
N GLY A 66 3.52 9.80 -4.36
CA GLY A 66 2.22 9.66 -5.00
C GLY A 66 1.08 9.48 -4.00
N LEU A 67 1.34 8.73 -2.91
CA LEU A 67 0.36 8.56 -1.84
C LEU A 67 0.12 9.84 -1.03
N GLU A 68 1.17 10.63 -0.80
CA GLU A 68 1.08 11.93 -0.13
C GLU A 68 0.35 12.97 -1.00
N ASN A 69 0.57 12.96 -2.31
CA ASN A 69 -0.19 13.79 -3.25
C ASN A 69 -1.69 13.47 -3.29
N GLU A 70 -2.10 12.21 -3.08
CA GLU A 70 -3.53 11.84 -3.00
C GLU A 70 -4.25 12.33 -1.72
N LEU A 71 -3.50 12.82 -0.72
CA LEU A 71 -4.03 13.32 0.55
C LEU A 71 -4.13 14.86 0.61
N LEU A 72 -3.55 15.55 -0.37
CA LEU A 72 -3.63 17.00 -0.59
C LEU A 72 -4.79 17.34 -1.53
#